data_AF-A0A3N5LCH8-F1
#
_entry.id   AF-A0A3N5LCH8-F1
#
_cell.length_a   1.000
_cell.length_b   1.000
_cell.length_c   1.000
_cell.angle_alpha   90.00
_cell.angle_beta   90.00
_cell.angle_gamma   90.00
#
_symmetry.space_group_name_H-M   'P 1'
#
loop_
_entity.id
_entity.type
_entity.pdbx_description
1 polymer ?
#
loop_
_entity_poly.entity_id
_entity_poly.type
_entity_poly.pdbx_seq_one_letter_code
_entity_poly.pdbx_strand_id
1 'polypeptide(L)'
;MQSINIEYYIFAFLWAIVIPIICYFTAKKKDKSPLFWMFMGMFFGIFALLFLTSPRHRLKNKKYPVNHEDRLNSKLKLYETMREIEEEKGKSLQQN
;
A
#
# COMPACT_ATOMS: atom_id res chain seq x y z
N MET A 1 -6.76 19.15 1.34
CA MET A 1 -7.09 18.50 2.63
C MET A 1 -7.91 17.25 2.33
N GLN A 2 -7.32 16.06 2.48
CA GLN A 2 -8.05 14.81 2.28
C GLN A 2 -8.94 14.58 3.49
N SER A 3 -10.27 14.57 3.30
CA SER A 3 -11.24 14.16 4.30
C SER A 3 -10.88 12.74 4.73
N ILE A 4 -10.23 12.61 5.88
CA ILE A 4 -10.11 11.33 6.57
C ILE A 4 -11.56 10.90 6.76
N ASN A 5 -11.96 9.76 6.18
CA ASN A 5 -13.31 9.27 6.34
C ASN A 5 -13.47 8.82 7.79
N ILE A 6 -13.84 9.76 8.65
CA ILE A 6 -13.96 9.61 10.10
C ILE A 6 -14.84 8.40 10.46
N GLU A 7 -15.83 8.10 9.61
CA GLU A 7 -16.69 6.92 9.69
C GLU A 7 -15.90 5.60 9.77
N TYR A 8 -14.84 5.43 8.98
CA TYR A 8 -14.03 4.20 9.00
C TYR A 8 -13.23 4.08 10.29
N TYR A 9 -12.77 5.20 10.85
CA TYR A 9 -12.05 5.21 12.13
C TYR A 9 -12.99 4.89 13.29
N ILE A 10 -14.19 5.46 13.29
CA ILE A 10 -15.24 5.14 14.27
C ILE A 10 -15.61 3.66 14.17
N PHE A 11 -15.82 3.15 12.96
CA PHE A 11 -16.15 1.74 12.74
C PHE A 11 -15.02 0.81 13.20
N ALA A 12 -13.76 1.10 12.84
CA ALA A 12 -12.59 0.34 13.27
C ALA A 12 -12.43 0.35 14.80
N PHE A 13 -12.68 1.51 15.44
CA PHE A 13 -12.65 1.65 16.89
C PHE A 13 -13.74 0.82 17.58
N LEU A 14 -14.96 0.81 17.05
CA LEU A 14 -16.04 -0.03 17.57
C LEU A 14 -15.69 -1.51 17.50
N TRP A 15 -15.14 -1.98 16.37
CA TRP A 15 -14.69 -3.37 16.21
C TRP A 15 -13.55 -3.75 17.16
N ALA A 16 -12.63 -2.81 17.42
CA ALA A 16 -11.54 -3.02 18.36
C ALA A 16 -12.02 -3.24 19.81
N ILE A 17 -13.25 -2.83 20.16
CA ILE A 17 -13.86 -3.03 21.48
C ILE A 17 -14.77 -4.27 21.49
N VAL A 18 -15.59 -4.45 20.44
CA VAL A 18 -16.55 -5.56 20.36
C VAL A 18 -15.86 -6.92 20.34
N ILE A 19 -14.75 -7.07 19.59
CA ILE A 19 -14.01 -8.34 19.51
C ILE A 19 -13.43 -8.79 20.86
N PRO A 20 -12.73 -7.94 21.64
CA PRO A 20 -12.26 -8.32 22.97
C PRO A 20 -13.38 -8.72 23.92
N ILE A 21 -14.54 -8.05 23.85
CA ILE A 21 -15.72 -8.39 24.67
C ILE A 21 -16.22 -9.79 24.30
N ILE A 22 -16.37 -10.09 23.00
CA ILE A 22 -16.76 -11.43 22.54
C ILE A 22 -15.72 -12.49 22.97
N CYS A 23 -14.42 -12.18 22.87
CA CYS A 23 -13.35 -13.06 23.34
C CYS A 23 -13.42 -13.30 24.85
N TYR A 24 -13.75 -12.28 25.65
CA TYR A 24 -13.92 -12.42 27.09
C TYR A 24 -15.08 -13.38 27.44
N PHE A 25 -16.24 -13.22 26.81
CA PHE A 25 -17.40 -14.08 27.08
C PHE A 25 -17.18 -15.53 26.60
N THR A 26 -16.52 -15.71 25.46
CA THR A 26 -16.21 -17.04 24.94
C THR A 26 -15.12 -17.74 25.75
N ALA A 27 -14.11 -17.01 26.25
CA ALA A 27 -13.10 -17.54 27.16
C ALA A 27 -13.69 -17.91 28.53
N LYS A 28 -14.57 -17.05 29.07
CA LYS A 28 -15.29 -17.31 30.33
C LYS A 28 -16.12 -18.59 30.26
N LYS A 29 -16.74 -18.89 29.11
CA LYS A 29 -17.49 -20.15 28.89
C LYS A 29 -16.60 -21.39 28.81
N LYS A 30 -15.29 -21.24 28.58
CA LYS A 30 -14.36 -22.36 28.35
C LYS A 30 -13.37 -22.58 29.51
N ASP A 31 -13.63 -21.99 30.69
CA ASP A 31 -12.72 -22.02 31.85
C ASP A 31 -11.28 -21.58 31.54
N LYS A 32 -11.11 -20.74 30.52
CA LYS A 32 -9.82 -20.12 30.19
C LYS A 32 -9.77 -18.73 30.78
N SER A 33 -8.58 -18.27 31.14
CA SER A 33 -8.32 -16.94 31.72
C SER A 33 -8.93 -15.82 30.85
N PRO A 34 -10.12 -15.29 31.20
CA PRO A 34 -10.87 -14.43 30.29
C PRO A 34 -10.23 -13.04 30.19
N LEU A 35 -9.55 -12.61 31.25
CA LEU A 35 -8.72 -11.41 31.28
C LEU A 35 -7.57 -11.49 30.26
N PHE A 36 -6.88 -12.63 30.16
CA PHE A 36 -5.76 -12.78 29.21
C PHE A 36 -6.23 -12.63 27.76
N TRP A 37 -7.37 -13.23 27.41
CA TRP A 37 -7.97 -13.10 26.08
C TRP A 37 -8.44 -11.68 25.76
N MET A 38 -8.99 -10.99 26.76
CA MET A 38 -9.36 -9.59 26.62
C MET A 38 -8.14 -8.69 26.37
N PHE A 39 -7.05 -8.89 27.13
CA PHE A 39 -5.80 -8.15 26.93
C PHE A 39 -5.18 -8.40 25.57
N MET A 40 -5.16 -9.65 25.10
CA MET A 40 -4.68 -9.97 23.75
C MET A 40 -5.52 -9.26 22.67
N GLY A 41 -6.85 -9.32 22.78
CA GLY A 41 -7.74 -8.63 21.84
C GLY A 41 -7.52 -7.12 21.82
N MET A 42 -7.38 -6.49 23.00
CA MET A 42 -7.14 -5.05 23.11
C MET A 42 -5.76 -4.66 22.57
N PHE A 43 -4.73 -5.44 22.86
CA PHE A 43 -3.38 -5.22 22.36
C PHE A 43 -3.38 -5.23 20.82
N PHE A 44 -3.89 -6.29 20.19
CA PHE A 44 -3.99 -6.35 18.73
C PHE A 44 -4.86 -5.23 18.12
N GLY A 45 -5.95 -4.84 18.79
CA GLY A 45 -6.81 -3.73 18.35
C GLY A 45 -6.06 -2.39 18.30
N ILE A 46 -5.23 -2.09 19.31
CA ILE A 46 -4.40 -0.88 19.35
C ILE A 46 -3.37 -0.90 18.22
N PHE A 47 -2.67 -2.02 18.00
CA PHE A 47 -1.70 -2.12 16.89
C PHE A 47 -2.36 -1.99 15.52
N ALA A 48 -3.58 -2.51 15.33
CA ALA A 48 -4.33 -2.33 14.10
C ALA A 48 -4.68 -0.85 13.84
N LEU A 49 -5.10 -0.12 14.88
CA LEU A 49 -5.35 1.32 14.79
C LEU A 49 -4.08 2.12 14.47
N LEU A 50 -2.95 1.77 15.10
CA LEU A 50 -1.64 2.37 14.81
C LEU A 50 -1.16 2.06 13.39
N PHE A 51 -1.43 0.87 12.88
CA PHE A 51 -1.11 0.52 11.50
C PHE A 51 -1.99 1.29 10.51
N LEU A 52 -3.27 1.47 10.82
CA LEU A 52 -4.22 2.22 9.98
C LEU A 52 -3.87 3.72 9.89
N THR A 53 -3.35 4.30 10.96
CA THR A 53 -2.86 5.69 10.96
C THR A 53 -1.51 5.86 10.25
N SER A 54 -0.81 4.75 9.94
CA SER A 54 0.47 4.81 9.24
C SER A 54 0.31 5.36 7.81
N PRO A 55 1.01 6.45 7.45
CA PRO A 55 0.85 7.10 6.15
C PRO A 55 1.30 6.23 4.95
N ARG A 56 1.95 5.09 5.20
CA ARG A 56 2.40 4.15 4.15
C ARG A 56 1.27 3.60 3.27
N HIS A 57 0.03 3.57 3.77
CA HIS A 57 -1.10 3.05 3.00
C HIS A 57 -1.66 4.03 1.95
N ARG A 58 -1.20 5.30 1.92
CA ARG A 58 -1.69 6.33 0.98
C ARG A 58 -1.05 6.32 -0.41
N LEU A 59 -0.23 5.31 -0.75
CA LEU A 59 0.46 5.26 -2.05
C LEU A 59 -0.19 4.35 -3.10
N LYS A 60 -1.31 3.69 -2.80
CA LYS A 60 -1.89 2.68 -3.70
C LYS A 60 -3.16 3.13 -4.42
N ASN A 61 -3.18 4.34 -4.98
CA ASN A 61 -4.11 4.62 -6.09
C ASN A 61 -3.79 5.90 -6.90
N LYS A 62 -2.52 6.22 -7.14
CA LYS A 62 -2.22 7.00 -8.35
C LYS A 62 -2.25 6.03 -9.51
N LYS A 63 -3.44 5.83 -10.11
CA LYS A 63 -3.48 5.61 -11.55
C LYS A 63 -2.84 6.86 -12.14
N TYR A 64 -1.53 6.81 -12.38
CA TYR A 64 -0.90 7.81 -13.21
C TYR A 64 -1.68 7.77 -14.53
N PRO A 65 -2.32 8.86 -14.97
CA PRO A 65 -2.78 8.91 -16.34
C PRO A 65 -1.52 8.71 -17.16
N VAL A 66 -1.38 7.55 -17.79
CA VAL A 66 -0.29 7.31 -18.73
C VAL A 66 -0.59 8.25 -19.88
N ASN A 67 0.05 9.41 -19.86
CA ASN A 67 -0.12 10.40 -20.88
C ASN A 67 0.42 9.80 -22.17
N HIS A 68 -0.42 9.69 -23.19
CA HIS A 68 -0.08 8.98 -24.43
C HIS A 68 1.14 9.61 -25.12
N GLU A 69 1.32 10.92 -24.87
CA GLU A 69 2.44 11.75 -25.29
C GLU A 69 3.77 11.33 -24.64
N ASP A 70 3.81 11.07 -23.33
CA ASP A 70 5.02 10.59 -22.64
C ASP A 70 5.48 9.25 -23.19
N ARG A 71 4.52 8.37 -23.50
CA ARG A 71 4.80 7.06 -24.11
C ARG A 71 5.35 7.20 -25.53
N LEU A 72 4.88 8.19 -26.29
CA LEU A 72 5.36 8.49 -27.63
C LEU A 72 6.77 9.07 -27.60
N ASN A 73 7.02 10.03 -26.71
CA ASN A 73 8.34 10.65 -26.50
C ASN A 73 9.38 9.63 -26.05
N SER A 74 8.99 8.70 -25.17
CA SER A 74 9.86 7.59 -24.75
C SER A 74 10.26 6.69 -25.92
N LYS A 75 9.31 6.40 -26.82
CA LYS A 75 9.58 5.62 -28.04
C LYS A 75 10.45 6.40 -29.03
N LEU A 76 10.17 7.68 -29.23
CA LEU A 76 10.93 8.53 -30.16
C LEU A 76 12.40 8.61 -29.75
N LYS A 77 12.67 8.85 -28.46
CA LYS A 77 14.02 8.87 -27.91
C LYS A 77 14.76 7.54 -28.14
N LEU A 78 14.05 6.42 -28.03
CA LEU A 78 14.62 5.09 -28.25
C LEU A 78 14.98 4.85 -29.72
N TYR A 79 14.19 5.39 -30.67
CA TYR A 79 14.52 5.33 -32.10
C TYR A 79 15.73 6.19 -32.45
N GLU A 80 15.84 7.40 -31.88
CA GLU A 80 17.00 8.28 -32.08
C GLU A 80 18.29 7.60 -31.60
N THR A 81 18.28 6.99 -30.40
CA THR A 81 19.44 6.27 -29.88
C THR A 81 19.85 5.08 -30.75
N MET A 82 18.90 4.33 -31.30
CA MET A 82 19.22 3.21 -32.19
C MET A 82 19.84 3.68 -33.52
N ARG A 83 19.36 4.80 -34.07
CA ARG A 83 19.92 5.39 -35.29
C ARG A 83 21.37 5.86 -35.08
N GLU A 84 21.66 6.52 -33.95
CA GLU A 84 23.03 6.95 -33.63
C GLU A 84 23.99 5.76 -33.55
N ILE A 85 23.56 4.64 -32.96
CA ILE A 85 24.36 3.40 -32.87
C ILE A 85 24.62 2.81 -34.27
N GLU A 86 23.66 2.83 -35.17
CA GLU A 86 23.86 2.35 -36.55
C GLU A 86 24.83 3.24 -37.34
N GLU A 87 24.75 4.56 -37.18
CA GLU A 87 25.69 5.49 -37.81
C GLU A 87 27.12 5.31 -37.29
N GLU A 88 27.32 5.08 -35.99
CA GLU A 88 28.64 4.77 -35.43
C GLU A 88 29.19 3.44 -35.92
N LYS A 89 28.35 2.41 -36.01
CA LYS A 89 28.74 1.11 -36.59
C LYS A 89 29.10 1.20 -38.06
N GLY A 90 28.39 2.03 -38.84
CA GLY A 90 28.72 2.26 -40.25
C GLY A 90 30.07 2.95 -40.44
N LYS A 91 30.38 3.97 -39.61
CA LYS A 91 31.67 4.69 -39.67
C LYS A 91 32.86 3.81 -39.27
N SER A 92 32.71 2.99 -38.23
CA SER A 92 33.76 2.07 -37.79
C SER A 92 34.08 0.98 -38.81
N LEU A 93 33.13 0.58 -39.66
CA LEU A 93 33.35 -0.40 -40.74
C LEU A 93 34.09 0.18 -41.95
N GLN A 94 34.09 1.50 -42.17
CA GLN A 94 34.82 2.14 -43.28
C GLN A 94 36.28 2.50 -42.93
N GLN A 95 36.67 2.42 -41.66
CA GLN A 95 38.04 2.71 -41.20
C GLN A 95 38.94 1.48 -41.02
N ASN A 96 38.40 0.27 -41.25
CA ASN A 96 39.14 -0.99 -41.36
C ASN A 96 39.22 -1.43 -42.82
#